data_AF-A0A359M3U4-F1
#
_entry.id   AF-A0A359M3U4-F1
#
_cell.length_a   1.000
_cell.length_b   1.000
_cell.length_c   1.000
_cell.angle_alpha   90.00
_cell.angle_beta   90.00
_cell.angle_gamma   90.00
#
_symmetry.space_group_name_H-M   'P 1'
#
loop_
_entity.id
_entity.type
_entity.pdbx_description
1 polymer ?
#
loop_
_entity_poly.entity_id
_entity_poly.type
_entity_poly.pdbx_seq_one_letter_code
_entity_poly.pdbx_strand_id
1 'polypeptide(L)' 'MNEITESLLGGVGLLIPVVVALVVVLYLVPVPLWIAAWASGTYVGMFTLIGMRLRRVPPTTVVTARISAVKAGL' A
#
# COMPACT_ATOMS: atom_id res chain seq x y z
N MET A 1 3.11 -41.73 -0.88
CA MET A 1 2.36 -40.63 -0.25
C MET A 1 3.24 -39.42 0.09
N ASN A 2 4.58 -39.50 0.03
CA ASN A 2 5.47 -38.38 0.39
C ASN A 2 5.72 -37.36 -0.74
N GLU A 3 5.66 -37.75 -2.02
CA GLU A 3 5.98 -36.81 -3.13
C GLU A 3 4.97 -35.66 -3.27
N ILE A 4 3.68 -35.93 -3.02
CA ILE A 4 2.63 -34.90 -3.00
C ILE A 4 2.81 -33.97 -1.78
N THR A 5 3.24 -34.51 -0.63
CA THR A 5 3.46 -33.74 0.60
C THR A 5 4.68 -32.82 0.47
N GLU A 6 5.76 -33.27 -0.17
CA GLU A 6 6.94 -32.43 -0.45
C GLU A 6 6.66 -31.35 -1.50
N SER A 7 5.88 -31.67 -2.53
CA SER A 7 5.43 -30.68 -3.53
C SER A 7 4.50 -29.63 -2.91
N LEU A 8 3.62 -30.05 -1.99
CA LEU A 8 2.75 -29.14 -1.24
C LEU A 8 3.56 -28.29 -0.26
N LEU A 9 4.53 -28.85 0.47
CA LEU A 9 5.42 -28.10 1.36
C LEU A 9 6.33 -27.13 0.58
N GLY A 10 6.81 -27.51 -0.61
CA GLY A 10 7.62 -26.64 -1.47
C GLY A 10 6.80 -25.50 -2.10
N GLY A 11 5.61 -25.79 -2.62
CA GLY A 11 4.74 -24.79 -3.24
C GLY A 11 3.97 -23.92 -2.24
N VAL A 12 3.36 -24.52 -1.23
CA VAL A 12 2.61 -23.80 -0.17
C VAL A 12 3.56 -23.14 0.81
N GLY A 13 4.71 -23.74 1.12
CA GLY A 13 5.72 -23.15 2.00
C GLY A 13 6.33 -21.86 1.46
N LEU A 14 6.41 -21.69 0.14
CA LEU A 14 6.89 -20.46 -0.52
C LEU A 14 5.76 -19.44 -0.76
N LEU A 15 4.50 -19.89 -0.86
CA LEU A 15 3.34 -19.00 -0.96
C LEU A 15 3.12 -18.18 0.32
N ILE A 16 3.33 -18.77 1.49
CA ILE A 16 3.13 -18.10 2.79
C ILE A 16 3.92 -16.78 2.91
N PRO A 17 5.26 -16.75 2.73
CA PRO A 17 6.01 -15.49 2.84
C PRO A 17 5.64 -14.48 1.76
N VAL A 18 5.26 -14.92 0.55
CA VAL A 18 4.80 -14.03 -0.52
C VAL A 18 3.49 -13.35 -0.15
N VAL A 19 2.53 -14.11 0.36
CA VAL A 19 1.23 -13.57 0.83
C VAL A 19 1.45 -12.63 2.01
N VAL A 20 2.30 -12.98 2.98
CA VAL A 20 2.63 -12.13 4.12
C VAL A 20 3.29 -10.83 3.65
N ALA A 21 4.27 -10.91 2.75
CA ALA A 21 4.90 -9.72 2.19
C ALA A 21 3.89 -8.83 1.45
N LEU A 22 2.97 -9.42 0.69
CA LEU A 22 1.91 -8.69 0.01
C LEU A 22 0.98 -7.99 1.00
N VAL A 23 0.54 -8.67 2.07
CA VAL A 23 -0.29 -8.08 3.12
C VAL A 23 0.44 -6.95 3.83
N VAL A 24 1.73 -7.11 4.14
CA VAL A 24 2.55 -6.07 4.77
C VAL A 24 2.66 -4.85 3.84
N VAL A 25 2.92 -5.05 2.55
CA VAL A 25 3.00 -3.95 1.58
C VAL A 25 1.64 -3.26 1.43
N LEU A 26 0.54 -4.00 1.33
CA LEU A 26 -0.82 -3.44 1.25
C LEU A 26 -1.25 -2.73 2.54
N TYR A 27 -0.73 -3.13 3.70
CA TYR A 27 -0.98 -2.46 4.98
C TYR A 27 -0.13 -1.20 5.17
N LEU A 28 1.13 -1.26 4.71
CA LEU A 28 2.11 -0.18 4.83
C LEU A 28 1.84 0.93 3.81
N VAL A 29 1.47 0.57 2.59
CA VAL A 29 1.07 1.50 1.54
C VAL A 29 -0.41 1.80 1.69
N PRO A 30 -0.82 3.04 1.96
CA PRO A 30 -2.22 3.39 2.02
C PRO A 30 -2.80 3.49 0.60
N VAL A 31 -2.99 2.34 -0.06
CA VAL A 31 -3.54 2.21 -1.41
C VAL A 31 -4.89 2.92 -1.57
N PRO A 32 -5.85 2.83 -0.61
CA PRO A 32 -7.12 3.55 -0.73
C PRO A 32 -6.94 5.07 -0.82
N LEU A 33 -6.00 5.64 -0.06
CA LEU A 33 -5.67 7.06 -0.10
C LEU A 33 -5.00 7.46 -1.40
N TRP A 34 -4.14 6.60 -1.93
CA TRP A 34 -3.47 6.84 -3.20
C TRP A 34 -4.47 6.91 -4.36
N ILE A 35 -5.42 5.98 -4.39
CA ILE A 35 -6.52 5.97 -5.36
C ILE A 35 -7.39 7.22 -5.19
N ALA A 36 -7.74 7.60 -3.96
CA ALA A 36 -8.53 8.80 -3.69
C ALA A 36 -7.81 10.08 -4.17
N ALA A 37 -6.50 10.18 -3.97
CA ALA A 37 -5.69 11.29 -4.44
C ALA A 37 -5.70 11.38 -5.98
N TRP A 38 -5.52 10.24 -6.66
CA TRP A 38 -5.63 10.15 -8.12
C TRP A 38 -7.01 10.54 -8.64
N ALA A 39 -8.08 10.02 -8.03
CA ALA A 39 -9.46 10.34 -8.40
C ALA A 39 -9.80 11.83 -8.22
N SER A 40 -9.07 12.52 -7.34
CA SER A 40 -9.23 13.96 -7.10
C SER A 40 -8.40 14.83 -8.04
N GLY A 41 -7.66 14.24 -8.99
CA GLY A 41 -6.69 14.95 -9.83
C GLY A 41 -5.41 15.36 -9.09
N THR A 42 -5.22 14.88 -7.87
CA THR A 42 -4.12 15.27 -6.98
C THR A 42 -3.06 14.18 -6.93
N TYR A 43 -2.17 14.13 -7.91
CA TYR A 43 -1.16 13.06 -8.01
C TYR A 43 -0.17 13.08 -6.83
N VAL A 44 -0.20 12.03 -5.99
CA VAL A 44 0.77 11.79 -4.91
C VAL A 44 1.52 10.49 -5.24
N GLY A 45 2.85 10.51 -5.20
CA GLY A 45 3.67 9.32 -5.46
C GLY A 45 3.53 8.27 -4.35
N MET A 46 3.56 6.98 -4.71
CA MET A 46 3.54 5.89 -3.72
C MET A 46 4.71 5.99 -2.73
N PHE A 47 5.92 6.29 -3.22
CA PHE A 47 7.08 6.53 -2.38
C PHE A 47 6.89 7.71 -1.41
N THR A 48 6.11 8.73 -1.79
CA THR A 48 5.80 9.86 -0.90
C THR A 48 4.91 9.41 0.25
N LEU A 49 3.87 8.60 -0.01
CA LEU A 49 2.98 8.06 1.03
C LEU A 49 3.73 7.14 2.01
N ILE A 50 4.64 6.31 1.48
CA ILE A 50 5.53 5.46 2.29
C ILE A 50 6.47 6.34 3.14
N GLY A 51 7.07 7.36 2.53
CA GLY A 51 7.96 8.31 3.20
C GLY A 51 7.25 9.11 4.31
N MET A 52 5.98 9.45 4.14
CA MET A 52 5.17 10.08 5.19
C MET A 52 5.06 9.17 6.42
N ARG A 53 4.74 7.88 6.23
CA ARG A 53 4.71 6.92 7.34
C ARG A 53 6.06 6.75 8.02
N LEU A 54 7.16 6.69 7.25
CA LEU A 54 8.51 6.59 7.81
C LEU A 54 8.88 7.82 8.65
N ARG A 55 8.45 9.01 8.24
CA ARG A 55 8.64 10.27 8.97
C ARG A 55 7.61 10.50 10.08
N ARG A 56 6.77 9.51 10.40
CA ARG A 56 5.66 9.60 11.38
C ARG A 56 4.63 10.69 11.07
N VAL A 57 4.49 11.08 9.80
CA VAL A 57 3.44 12.00 9.35
C VAL A 57 2.24 11.17 8.90
N PRO A 58 1.02 11.38 9.46
CA PRO A 58 -0.16 10.67 9.03
C PRO A 58 -0.51 11.05 7.58
N PRO A 59 -0.44 10.11 6.61
CA PRO A 59 -0.63 10.42 5.20
C PRO A 59 -2.08 10.82 4.87
N THR A 60 -3.04 10.40 5.70
CA THR A 60 -4.45 10.80 5.63
C THR A 60 -4.58 12.31 5.58
N THR A 61 -4.10 13.01 6.61
CA THR A 61 -4.26 14.46 6.78
C THR A 61 -3.63 15.25 5.64
N VAL A 62 -2.46 14.82 5.17
CA VAL A 62 -1.75 15.49 4.07
C VAL A 62 -2.52 15.37 2.76
N VAL A 63 -2.98 14.16 2.44
CA VAL A 63 -3.71 13.91 1.19
C VAL A 63 -5.06 14.62 1.19
N THR A 64 -5.85 14.55 2.27
CA THR A 64 -7.13 15.27 2.32
C THR A 64 -6.96 16.78 2.25
N ALA A 65 -5.97 17.36 2.95
CA ALA A 65 -5.69 18.78 2.83
C ALA A 65 -5.31 19.17 1.39
N ARG A 66 -4.52 18.33 0.72
CA ARG A 66 -4.12 18.56 -0.67
C ARG A 66 -5.29 18.44 -1.65
N ILE A 67 -6.17 17.47 -1.46
CA ILE A 67 -7.41 17.33 -2.24
C ILE A 67 -8.29 18.57 -2.08
N SER A 68 -8.45 19.06 -0.84
CA SER A 68 -9.24 20.27 -0.57
C SER A 68 -8.63 21.52 -1.20
N ALA A 69 -7.31 21.67 -1.19
CA ALA A 69 -6.62 22.79 -1.85
C ALA A 69 -6.88 22.78 -3.37
N VAL A 70 -6.68 21.63 -4.03
CA VAL A 70 -6.93 21.50 -5.48
C VAL A 70 -8.40 21.76 -5.83
N LYS A 71 -9.34 21.26 -5.01
CA LYS A 71 -10.77 21.54 -5.19
C LYS A 71 -11.14 23.00 -4.94
N ALA A 72 -10.38 23.70 -4.10
CA ALA A 72 -10.53 25.13 -3.86
C ALA A 72 -9.85 26.01 -4.93
N GLY A 73 -9.17 25.42 -5.91
CA GLY A 73 -8.43 26.14 -6.94
C GLY A 73 -7.09 26.72 -6.46
N LEU A 74 -6.55 26.18 -5.37
CA LEU A 74 -5.21 26.49 -4.83
C LEU A 74 -4.15 25.50 -5.32
#